data_AF-A0A845UGQ9-F1
#
_entry.id   AF-A0A845UGQ9-F1
#
_cell.length_a   1.000
_cell.length_b   1.000
_cell.length_c   1.000
_cell.angle_alpha   90.00
_cell.angle_beta   90.00
_cell.angle_gamma   90.00
#
_symmetry.space_group_name_H-M   'P 1'
#
loop_
_entity.id
_entity.type
_entity.pdbx_description
1 polymer ?
#
loop_
_entity_poly.entity_id
_entity_poly.type
_entity_poly.pdbx_seq_one_letter_code
_entity_poly.pdbx_strand_id
1 'polypeptide(L)'
;MKGLTVNRYHPVDCLQSALFKALRDDLPEEGDEPLSVDQVDVELFSQRWPTTALGFMCEDAEETQTKAPTVIITHMRKACVYFGERLAYTVDAHNRDFLNDMEGFFAVGQEDAFRRYGAKLARPE
;
A
#
# COMPACT_ATOMS: atom_id res chain seq x y z
N MET A 1 -7.18 -7.11 31.96
CA MET A 1 -7.33 -8.04 30.83
C MET A 1 -6.62 -7.41 29.63
N LYS A 2 -5.58 -8.04 29.08
CA LYS A 2 -4.94 -7.55 27.85
C LYS A 2 -5.93 -7.82 26.71
N GLY A 3 -6.55 -6.78 26.16
CA GLY A 3 -7.39 -6.92 24.99
C GLY A 3 -6.57 -7.56 23.88
N LEU A 4 -7.01 -8.71 23.38
CA LEU A 4 -6.47 -9.25 22.14
C LEU A 4 -6.66 -8.17 21.08
N THR A 5 -5.57 -7.58 20.61
CA THR A 5 -5.58 -6.78 19.40
C THR A 5 -5.84 -7.77 18.27
N VAL A 6 -7.12 -7.99 17.95
CA VAL A 6 -7.51 -8.76 16.77
C VAL A 6 -6.89 -8.02 15.59
N ASN A 7 -5.91 -8.66 14.94
CA ASN A 7 -5.35 -8.12 13.72
C ASN A 7 -6.49 -8.10 12.70
N ARG A 8 -7.11 -6.92 12.51
CA ARG A 8 -8.31 -6.75 11.67
C ARG A 8 -8.04 -7.08 10.19
N TYR A 9 -6.77 -7.11 9.80
CA TYR A 9 -6.35 -7.33 8.43
C TYR A 9 -5.80 -8.74 8.26
N HIS A 10 -6.58 -9.59 7.61
CA HIS A 10 -6.09 -10.90 7.18
C HIS A 10 -5.23 -10.71 5.91
N PRO A 11 -3.98 -11.21 5.86
CA PRO A 11 -3.08 -10.95 4.73
C PRO A 11 -3.63 -11.37 3.36
N VAL A 12 -4.37 -12.48 3.31
CA VAL A 12 -4.98 -12.98 2.06
C VAL A 12 -6.06 -12.03 1.56
N ASP A 13 -6.88 -11.48 2.45
CA ASP A 13 -7.98 -10.59 2.08
C ASP A 13 -7.42 -9.25 1.59
N CYS A 14 -6.37 -8.76 2.25
CA CYS A 14 -5.62 -7.58 1.82
C CYS A 14 -5.00 -7.75 0.44
N LEU A 15 -4.33 -8.88 0.21
CA LEU A 15 -3.74 -9.22 -1.09
C LEU A 15 -4.80 -9.31 -2.18
N GLN A 16 -5.89 -10.02 -1.94
CA GLN A 16 -6.97 -10.19 -2.92
C GLN A 16 -7.62 -8.84 -3.27
N SER A 17 -7.90 -8.01 -2.26
CA SER A 17 -8.47 -6.67 -2.42
C SER A 17 -7.53 -5.75 -3.21
N ALA A 18 -6.24 -5.72 -2.84
CA ALA A 18 -5.22 -4.93 -3.52
C ALA A 18 -5.06 -5.37 -4.99
N LEU A 19 -4.96 -6.68 -5.26
CA LEU A 19 -4.86 -7.21 -6.62
C LEU A 19 -6.04 -6.80 -7.48
N PHE A 20 -7.27 -6.97 -6.97
CA PHE A 20 -8.46 -6.63 -7.73
C PHE A 20 -8.53 -5.13 -8.08
N LYS A 21 -8.19 -4.25 -7.12
CA LYS A 21 -8.18 -2.79 -7.33
C LYS A 21 -7.03 -2.36 -8.25
N ALA A 22 -5.83 -2.88 -8.04
CA ALA A 22 -4.66 -2.53 -8.85
C ALA A 22 -4.83 -2.88 -10.32
N LEU A 23 -5.28 -4.10 -10.60
CA LEU A 23 -5.40 -4.60 -11.97
C LEU A 23 -6.51 -3.91 -12.78
N ARG A 24 -7.56 -3.46 -12.09
CA ARG A 24 -8.74 -2.85 -12.73
C ARG A 24 -8.68 -1.34 -12.78
N ASP A 25 -8.24 -0.70 -11.70
CA ASP A 25 -8.47 0.72 -11.46
C ASP A 25 -7.16 1.50 -11.28
N ASP A 26 -6.18 1.00 -10.51
CA ASP A 26 -5.07 1.86 -10.03
C ASP A 26 -3.80 1.83 -10.91
N LEU A 27 -3.53 0.73 -11.63
CA LEU A 27 -2.35 0.61 -12.52
C LEU A 27 -2.62 0.96 -14.00
N PRO A 28 -3.73 0.50 -14.63
CA PRO A 28 -4.03 0.82 -16.02
C PRO A 28 -4.18 2.34 -16.24
N GLU A 29 -3.84 2.84 -17.43
CA GLU A 29 -4.19 4.21 -17.81
C GLU A 29 -5.66 4.31 -18.24
N GLU A 30 -6.18 5.54 -18.29
CA GLU A 30 -7.54 5.78 -18.73
C GLU A 30 -7.71 5.31 -20.19
N GLY A 31 -8.57 4.30 -20.38
CA GLY A 31 -8.84 3.70 -21.68
C GLY A 31 -8.05 2.42 -21.97
N ASP A 32 -7.13 2.01 -21.09
CA ASP A 32 -6.46 0.72 -21.18
C ASP A 32 -7.41 -0.44 -20.81
N GLU A 33 -7.12 -1.63 -21.34
CA GLU A 33 -7.76 -2.86 -20.85
C GLU A 33 -7.23 -3.21 -19.45
N PRO A 34 -8.06 -3.83 -18.58
CA PRO A 34 -7.60 -4.31 -17.28
C PRO A 34 -6.42 -5.29 -17.41
N LEU A 35 -5.48 -5.19 -16.48
CA LEU A 35 -4.30 -6.06 -16.44
C LEU A 35 -4.65 -7.46 -15.92
N SER A 36 -3.89 -8.46 -16.34
CA SER A 36 -3.92 -9.81 -15.80
C SER A 36 -2.84 -10.05 -14.74
N VAL A 37 -3.06 -11.06 -13.89
CA VAL A 37 -2.18 -11.36 -12.73
C VAL A 37 -0.76 -11.72 -13.16
N ASP A 38 -0.56 -12.30 -14.34
CA ASP A 38 0.74 -12.65 -14.90
C ASP A 38 1.53 -11.45 -15.46
N GLN A 39 0.92 -10.27 -15.50
CA GLN A 39 1.57 -9.03 -15.95
C GLN A 39 2.11 -8.19 -14.80
N VAL A 40 1.92 -8.59 -13.55
CA VAL A 40 2.30 -7.82 -12.37
C VAL A 40 3.19 -8.63 -11.44
N ASP A 41 4.10 -7.94 -10.78
CA ASP A 41 4.82 -8.50 -9.64
C ASP A 41 4.13 -8.04 -8.35
N VAL A 42 4.14 -8.92 -7.34
CA VAL A 42 3.43 -8.67 -6.08
C VAL A 42 4.32 -9.00 -4.90
N GLU A 43 4.50 -8.02 -4.03
CA GLU A 43 5.18 -8.17 -2.76
C GLU A 43 4.20 -7.99 -1.60
N LEU A 44 4.25 -8.93 -0.66
CA LEU A 44 3.39 -8.93 0.54
C LEU A 44 4.27 -9.12 1.78
N PHE A 45 4.26 -8.12 2.65
CA PHE A 45 4.96 -8.18 3.93
C PHE A 45 4.15 -7.50 5.03
N SER A 46 4.59 -7.62 6.29
CA SER A 46 3.94 -6.94 7.42
C SER A 46 4.79 -5.78 7.91
N GLN A 47 4.19 -4.60 8.01
CA GLN A 47 4.84 -3.41 8.55
C GLN A 47 3.95 -2.72 9.60
N ARG A 48 4.55 -1.87 10.44
CA ARG A 48 3.82 -1.01 11.37
C ARG A 48 3.58 0.35 10.76
N TRP A 49 2.35 0.82 10.92
CA TRP A 49 1.88 2.10 10.40
C TRP A 49 1.29 2.93 11.52
N PRO A 50 1.43 4.27 11.49
CA PRO A 50 0.60 5.13 12.30
C PRO A 50 -0.87 4.76 12.08
N THR A 51 -1.65 4.60 13.15
CA THR A 51 -3.06 4.21 13.09
C THR A 51 -3.89 5.15 12.18
N THR A 52 -3.49 6.43 12.10
CA THR A 52 -4.04 7.43 11.17
C THR A 52 -3.78 7.12 9.69
N ALA A 53 -2.65 6.50 9.34
CA ALA A 53 -2.32 6.12 7.96
C ALA A 53 -3.20 4.97 7.44
N LEU A 54 -3.84 4.22 8.33
CA LEU A 54 -4.85 3.21 7.99
C LEU A 54 -6.29 3.77 8.03
N GLY A 55 -6.43 5.05 8.38
CA GLY A 55 -7.71 5.75 8.50
C GLY A 55 -8.50 5.45 9.78
N PHE A 56 -7.84 4.94 10.82
CA PHE A 56 -8.40 4.93 12.16
C PHE A 56 -8.06 6.28 12.80
N MET A 57 -8.91 7.29 12.59
CA MET A 57 -8.84 8.49 13.42
C MET A 57 -9.43 8.11 14.78
N CYS A 58 -8.57 7.95 15.79
CA CYS A 58 -9.01 7.92 17.18
C CYS A 58 -8.58 9.25 17.78
N GLU A 59 -9.55 10.06 18.20
CA GLU A 59 -9.34 11.46 18.64
C GLU A 59 -8.38 11.59 19.85
N ASP A 60 -8.05 10.47 20.51
CA ASP A 60 -7.19 10.43 21.70
C ASP A 60 -5.93 9.55 21.56
N ALA A 61 -5.56 9.12 20.34
CA ALA A 61 -4.41 8.23 20.17
C ALA A 61 -3.07 8.98 20.05
N GLU A 62 -2.39 9.20 21.18
CA GLU A 62 -0.92 9.24 21.20
C GLU A 62 -0.37 8.08 20.34
N GLU A 63 0.46 8.40 19.35
CA GLU A 63 1.07 7.53 18.31
C GLU A 63 0.87 6.01 18.47
N THR A 64 -0.35 5.53 18.27
CA THR A 64 -0.56 4.09 18.19
C THR A 64 -0.05 3.61 16.83
N GLN A 65 0.83 2.62 16.86
CA GLN A 65 1.37 1.95 15.69
C GLN A 65 0.60 0.64 15.49
N THR A 66 -0.09 0.50 14.37
CA THR A 66 -0.83 -0.70 14.01
C THR A 66 -0.01 -1.54 13.03
N LYS A 67 0.19 -2.83 13.36
CA LYS A 67 0.78 -3.79 12.41
C LYS A 67 -0.26 -4.15 11.37
N ALA A 68 0.03 -3.95 10.09
CA ALA A 68 -0.86 -4.33 8.99
C ALA A 68 -0.08 -4.97 7.82
N PRO A 69 -0.73 -5.82 7.02
CA PRO A 69 -0.21 -6.24 5.72
C PRO A 69 0.08 -5.02 4.83
N THR A 70 1.20 -5.05 4.14
CA THR A 70 1.56 -4.08 3.10
C THR A 70 1.68 -4.86 1.81
N VAL A 71 0.88 -4.45 0.82
CA VAL A 71 0.87 -5.07 -0.52
C VAL A 71 1.43 -4.05 -1.49
N ILE A 72 2.43 -4.44 -2.25
CA ILE A 72 2.99 -3.62 -3.32
C ILE A 72 2.82 -4.38 -4.62
N ILE A 73 2.17 -3.74 -5.58
CA ILE A 73 1.90 -4.33 -6.89
C ILE A 73 2.60 -3.46 -7.92
N THR A 74 3.50 -4.07 -8.69
CA THR A 74 4.29 -3.37 -9.72
C THR A 74 3.94 -3.87 -11.10
N HIS A 75 3.80 -2.93 -12.03
CA HIS A 75 3.67 -3.21 -13.46
C HIS A 75 4.57 -2.26 -14.24
N MET A 76 5.53 -2.82 -14.99
CA MET A 76 6.54 -2.04 -15.71
C MET A 76 7.28 -1.08 -14.78
N ARG A 77 7.04 0.23 -14.89
CA ARG A 77 7.64 1.26 -14.04
C ARG A 77 6.69 1.80 -12.96
N LYS A 78 5.43 1.36 -12.98
CA LYS A 78 4.40 1.80 -12.04
C LYS A 78 4.33 0.89 -10.82
N ALA A 79 3.92 1.46 -9.70
CA ALA A 79 3.63 0.73 -8.48
C ALA A 79 2.38 1.27 -7.79
N CYS A 80 1.58 0.39 -7.21
CA CYS A 80 0.54 0.73 -6.25
C CYS A 80 0.90 0.13 -4.89
N VAL A 81 0.81 0.94 -3.84
CA VAL A 81 1.12 0.53 -2.47
C VAL A 81 -0.13 0.59 -1.62
N TYR A 82 -0.47 -0.53 -0.99
CA TYR A 82 -1.64 -0.69 -0.14
C TYR A 82 -1.22 -1.02 1.30
N PHE A 83 -1.91 -0.39 2.26
CA PHE A 83 -1.80 -0.73 3.67
C PHE A 83 -3.11 -1.34 4.14
N GLY A 84 -3.07 -2.60 4.56
CA GLY A 84 -4.28 -3.42 4.69
C GLY A 84 -4.98 -3.53 3.34
N GLU A 85 -6.23 -3.09 3.28
CA GLU A 85 -7.07 -3.12 2.07
C GLU A 85 -7.19 -1.77 1.33
N ARG A 86 -6.45 -0.74 1.80
CA ARG A 86 -6.57 0.64 1.30
C ARG A 86 -5.37 1.03 0.46
N LEU A 87 -5.62 1.70 -0.66
CA LEU A 87 -4.55 2.33 -1.44
C LEU A 87 -3.95 3.47 -0.62
N ALA A 88 -2.63 3.45 -0.45
CA ALA A 88 -1.90 4.50 0.25
C ALA A 88 -1.37 5.53 -0.75
N TYR A 89 -0.68 5.07 -1.79
CA TYR A 89 -0.13 5.92 -2.85
C TYR A 89 0.22 5.10 -4.08
N THR A 90 0.40 5.78 -5.21
CA THR A 90 0.93 5.21 -6.45
C THR A 90 2.26 5.87 -6.82
N VAL A 91 3.12 5.13 -7.50
CA VAL A 91 4.40 5.62 -8.03
C VAL A 91 4.36 5.39 -9.53
N ASP A 92 4.22 6.46 -10.33
CA ASP A 92 4.10 6.33 -11.79
C ASP A 92 5.40 5.86 -12.47
N ALA A 93 6.54 6.21 -11.87
CA ALA A 93 7.85 5.83 -12.35
C ALA A 93 8.77 5.59 -11.16
N HIS A 94 8.88 4.34 -10.71
CA HIS A 94 9.74 4.01 -9.58
C HIS A 94 11.18 4.47 -9.83
N ASN A 95 11.78 5.06 -8.80
CA ASN A 95 13.15 5.54 -8.79
C ASN A 95 14.04 4.58 -7.98
N ARG A 96 15.33 4.91 -7.88
CA ARG A 96 16.30 4.07 -7.17
C ARG A 96 15.95 3.91 -5.69
N ASP A 97 15.42 4.95 -5.05
CA ASP A 97 15.07 4.90 -3.63
C ASP A 97 13.90 3.95 -3.37
N PHE A 98 12.89 3.96 -4.25
CA PHE A 98 11.80 2.99 -4.19
C PHE A 98 12.32 1.55 -4.34
N LEU A 99 13.19 1.30 -5.32
CA LEU A 99 13.74 -0.03 -5.55
C LEU A 99 14.60 -0.53 -4.36
N ASN A 100 15.41 0.35 -3.76
CA ASN A 100 16.18 -0.01 -2.56
C ASN A 100 15.27 -0.38 -1.38
N ASP A 101 14.17 0.37 -1.17
CA ASP A 101 13.22 0.08 -0.10
C ASP A 101 12.47 -1.24 -0.38
N MET A 102 12.17 -1.54 -1.65
CA MET A 102 11.60 -2.82 -2.09
C MET A 102 12.51 -4.02 -1.82
N GLU A 103 13.82 -3.91 -2.07
CA GLU A 103 14.79 -4.96 -1.73
C GLU A 103 14.82 -5.28 -0.22
N GLY A 104 14.49 -4.29 0.62
CA GLY A 104 14.37 -4.43 2.07
C GLY A 104 13.00 -4.88 2.57
N PHE A 105 12.04 -5.15 1.68
CA PHE A 105 10.62 -5.38 2.03
C PHE A 105 10.07 -4.27 2.94
N PHE A 106 10.29 -3.02 2.54
CA PHE A 106 9.95 -1.85 3.31
C PHE A 106 9.16 -0.84 2.48
N ALA A 107 8.20 -0.17 3.12
CA ALA A 107 7.45 0.94 2.54
C ALA A 107 7.53 2.17 3.45
N VAL A 108 7.17 3.34 2.92
CA VAL A 108 7.17 4.59 3.70
C VAL A 108 5.77 5.19 3.80
N GLY A 109 5.59 6.14 4.72
CA GLY A 109 4.34 6.89 4.82
C GLY A 109 4.09 7.73 3.56
N GLN A 110 2.83 8.14 3.34
CA GLN A 110 2.43 8.91 2.16
C GLN A 110 3.29 10.17 1.92
N GLU A 111 3.54 10.97 2.96
CA GLU A 111 4.33 12.21 2.83
C GLU A 111 5.78 11.92 2.39
N ASP A 112 6.40 10.89 2.97
CA ASP A 112 7.73 10.44 2.58
C ASP A 112 7.72 9.86 1.17
N ALA A 113 6.68 9.12 0.78
CA ALA A 113 6.53 8.59 -0.57
C ALA A 113 6.46 9.70 -1.61
N PHE A 114 5.70 10.78 -1.33
CA PHE A 114 5.65 11.96 -2.20
C PHE A 114 7.03 12.59 -2.35
N ARG A 115 7.75 12.80 -1.23
CA ARG A 115 9.07 13.46 -1.25
C ARG A 115 10.18 12.59 -1.84
N ARG A 116 10.22 11.30 -1.51
CA ARG A 116 11.28 10.35 -1.91
C ARG A 116 11.06 9.77 -3.29
N TYR A 117 9.81 9.46 -3.66
CA TYR A 117 9.50 8.74 -4.90
C TYR A 117 8.80 9.61 -5.95
N GLY A 118 8.31 10.79 -5.57
CA GLY A 118 7.38 11.54 -6.42
C GLY A 118 6.02 10.86 -6.50
N ALA A 119 5.63 10.11 -5.47
CA ALA A 119 4.39 9.34 -5.45
C ALA A 119 3.14 10.23 -5.52
N LYS A 120 2.08 9.77 -6.18
CA LYS A 120 0.75 10.38 -6.10
C LYS A 120 0.01 9.82 -4.89
N LEU A 121 -0.50 10.69 -4.05
CA LEU A 121 -1.20 10.30 -2.84
C LEU A 121 -2.62 9.84 -3.17
N ALA A 122 -3.06 8.76 -2.52
CA ALA A 122 -4.45 8.35 -2.60
C ALA A 122 -5.33 9.48 -2.03
N ARG A 123 -6.42 9.82 -2.74
CA ARG A 123 -7.40 10.77 -2.21
C ARG A 123 -8.12 10.13 -1.01
N PRO A 124 -8.43 10.89 0.05
CA PRO A 124 -9.31 10.36 1.09
C PRO A 124 -10.67 10.02 0.46
N GLU A 125 -11.07 8.75 0.57
CA GLU A 125 -12.43 8.28 0.29
C GLU A 125 -13.45 8.85 1.27
#